data_AF-T0QF80-F1
#
_entry.id   AF-T0QF80-F1
#
_cell.length_a   1.000
_cell.length_b   1.000
_cell.length_c   1.000
_cell.angle_alpha   90.00
_cell.angle_beta   90.00
_cell.angle_gamma   90.00
#
_symmetry.space_group_name_H-M   'P 1'
#
loop_
_entity.id
_entity.type
_entity.pdbx_description
1 polymer ?
#
loop_
_entity_poly.entity_id
_entity_poly.type
_entity_poly.pdbx_seq_one_letter_code
_entity_poly.pdbx_strand_id
1 'polypeptide(L)'
;MDFRCVSTALDFQVECSTGSIAIGFLDRVLLLIAVIVACNCVCYGLVRALWPVSASLRRSQSLLLTAGAKYLFTHDGWLLGDVYYMDRASALLSGLLTVSVRGSLVLFDVKTWRMQPVYSKKPTTDDVLPPRFETAVPLPDTPIAHFV
;
A
#
# COMPACT_ATOMS: atom_id res chain seq x y z
N MET A 1 -24.55 4.79 -40.13
CA MET A 1 -23.09 5.05 -40.20
C MET A 1 -22.80 5.23 -41.67
N ASP A 2 -22.59 6.48 -42.08
CA ASP A 2 -22.47 6.81 -43.50
C ASP A 2 -21.00 6.73 -43.89
N PHE A 3 -20.67 5.78 -44.76
CA PHE A 3 -19.35 5.68 -45.37
C PHE A 3 -19.27 6.75 -46.46
N ARG A 4 -18.36 7.71 -46.30
CA ARG A 4 -18.07 8.71 -47.33
C ARG A 4 -16.71 8.42 -47.91
N CYS A 5 -16.68 7.98 -49.15
CA CYS A 5 -15.47 7.77 -49.93
C CYS A 5 -15.40 8.85 -51.01
N VAL A 6 -14.24 9.48 -51.12
CA VAL A 6 -13.96 10.48 -52.15
C VAL A 6 -12.72 10.07 -52.91
N SER A 7 -12.81 10.13 -54.23
CA SER A 7 -11.69 9.92 -55.14
C SER A 7 -10.83 11.19 -55.12
N THR A 8 -9.69 11.13 -54.42
CA THR A 8 -8.74 12.25 -54.36
C THR A 8 -7.81 12.28 -55.58
N ALA A 9 -7.64 11.15 -56.27
CA ALA A 9 -6.98 11.08 -57.58
C ALA A 9 -7.65 10.00 -58.44
N LEU A 10 -8.11 10.38 -59.65
CA LEU A 10 -8.62 9.44 -60.66
C LEU A 10 -7.52 8.38 -60.92
N ASP A 11 -7.89 7.11 -60.75
CA ASP A 11 -7.09 5.91 -60.95
C ASP A 11 -5.94 5.61 -59.96
N PHE A 12 -5.71 6.43 -58.93
CA PHE A 12 -4.58 6.20 -58.00
C PHE A 12 -4.93 6.12 -56.51
N GLN A 13 -5.99 6.78 -56.02
CA GLN A 13 -6.29 6.75 -54.59
C GLN A 13 -7.75 7.12 -54.26
N VAL A 14 -8.35 6.35 -53.36
CA VAL A 14 -9.66 6.64 -52.74
C VAL A 14 -9.47 6.74 -51.24
N GLU A 15 -9.92 7.85 -50.66
CA GLU A 15 -9.93 8.05 -49.22
C GLU A 15 -11.35 7.82 -48.68
N CYS A 16 -11.50 6.87 -47.76
CA CYS A 16 -12.77 6.55 -47.13
C CYS A 16 -12.72 6.90 -45.64
N SER A 17 -13.64 7.76 -45.21
CA SER A 17 -13.85 8.04 -43.79
C SER A 17 -14.92 7.10 -43.25
N THR A 18 -14.54 6.25 -42.29
CA THR A 18 -15.42 5.24 -41.67
C THR A 18 -15.66 5.58 -40.20
N GLY A 19 -16.38 6.68 -39.96
CA GLY A 19 -16.71 7.14 -38.61
C GLY A 19 -15.64 8.01 -37.95
N SER A 20 -16.05 8.79 -36.96
CA SER A 20 -15.17 9.67 -36.17
C SER A 20 -14.76 8.99 -34.87
N ILE A 21 -13.46 8.91 -34.59
CA ILE A 21 -12.94 8.48 -33.28
C ILE A 21 -12.77 9.74 -32.43
N ALA A 22 -13.71 9.99 -31.50
CA ALA A 22 -13.55 11.04 -30.50
C ALA A 22 -12.65 10.54 -29.36
N ILE A 23 -11.45 11.07 -29.24
CA ILE A 23 -10.51 10.73 -28.16
C ILE A 23 -10.76 11.67 -26.97
N GLY A 24 -11.56 11.19 -26.02
CA GLY A 24 -11.77 11.83 -24.73
C GLY A 24 -12.85 12.91 -24.70
N PHE A 25 -13.55 12.99 -23.56
CA PHE A 25 -14.46 14.07 -23.22
C PHE A 25 -13.92 14.75 -21.95
N LEU A 26 -13.33 15.94 -22.09
CA LEU A 26 -12.75 16.68 -20.95
C LEU A 26 -13.77 16.88 -19.83
N ASP A 27 -15.04 17.13 -20.17
CA ASP A 27 -16.11 17.28 -19.18
C ASP A 27 -16.28 16.04 -18.30
N ARG A 28 -16.19 14.84 -18.88
CA ARG A 28 -16.29 13.58 -18.12
C ARG A 28 -15.09 13.38 -17.20
N VAL A 29 -13.90 13.74 -17.66
CA VAL A 29 -12.67 13.68 -16.86
C VAL A 29 -12.75 14.65 -15.68
N LEU A 30 -13.14 15.90 -15.94
CA LEU A 30 -13.31 16.92 -14.90
C LEU A 30 -14.39 16.53 -13.89
N LEU A 31 -15.52 15.99 -14.36
CA LEU A 31 -16.57 15.47 -13.49
C LEU A 31 -16.06 14.34 -12.60
N LEU A 32 -15.33 13.36 -13.16
CA LEU A 32 -14.74 12.27 -12.39
C LEU A 32 -13.76 12.78 -11.32
N ILE A 33 -12.88 13.72 -11.68
CA ILE A 33 -11.95 14.35 -10.73
C ILE A 33 -12.73 15.06 -9.62
N ALA A 34 -13.74 15.85 -9.96
CA ALA A 34 -14.56 16.57 -8.98
C ALA A 34 -15.27 15.61 -8.02
N VAL A 35 -15.83 14.51 -8.52
CA VAL A 35 -16.47 13.47 -7.70
C VAL A 35 -15.45 12.81 -6.77
N ILE A 36 -14.26 12.48 -7.25
CA ILE A 36 -13.20 11.87 -6.43
C ILE A 36 -12.79 12.83 -5.31
N VAL A 37 -12.52 14.10 -5.62
CA VAL A 37 -12.13 15.10 -4.64
C VAL A 37 -13.24 15.31 -3.61
N ALA A 38 -14.49 15.51 -4.06
CA ALA A 38 -15.63 15.70 -3.17
C ALA A 38 -15.83 14.51 -2.24
N CYS A 39 -15.80 13.29 -2.77
CA CYS A 39 -15.95 12.06 -1.97
C CYS A 39 -14.84 11.96 -0.91
N ASN A 40 -13.57 12.18 -1.29
CA ASN A 40 -12.46 12.15 -0.34
C ASN A 40 -12.58 13.23 0.73
N CYS A 41 -12.93 14.47 0.37
CA CYS A 41 -13.12 15.56 1.33
C CYS A 41 -14.25 15.25 2.32
N VAL A 42 -15.38 14.74 1.84
CA VAL A 42 -16.54 14.37 2.68
C VAL A 42 -16.17 13.22 3.61
N CYS A 43 -15.63 12.11 3.08
CA CYS A 43 -15.24 10.97 3.90
C CYS A 43 -14.17 11.36 4.94
N TYR A 44 -13.15 12.11 4.54
CA TYR A 44 -12.11 12.57 5.47
C TYR A 44 -12.68 13.48 6.56
N GLY A 45 -13.51 14.45 6.18
CA GLY A 45 -14.16 15.36 7.13
C GLY A 45 -15.03 14.62 8.15
N LEU A 46 -15.86 13.68 7.68
CA LEU A 46 -16.70 12.83 8.53
C LEU A 46 -15.86 12.00 9.51
N VAL A 47 -14.82 11.32 9.02
CA VAL A 47 -13.95 10.50 9.88
C VAL A 47 -13.27 11.36 10.94
N ARG A 48 -12.74 12.54 10.57
CA ARG A 48 -12.05 13.43 11.53
C ARG A 48 -12.99 14.09 12.54
N ALA A 49 -14.24 14.37 12.16
CA ALA A 49 -15.24 14.91 13.06
C ALA A 49 -15.73 13.85 14.06
N LEU A 50 -15.94 12.61 13.61
CA LEU A 50 -16.48 11.52 14.43
C LEU A 50 -15.41 10.80 15.27
N TRP A 51 -14.18 10.70 14.77
CA TRP A 51 -13.05 10.07 15.45
C TRP A 51 -11.87 11.05 15.58
N PRO A 52 -11.86 11.91 16.61
CA PRO A 52 -10.73 12.78 16.88
C PRO A 52 -9.48 11.94 17.16
N VAL A 53 -8.51 12.01 16.25
CA VAL A 53 -7.25 11.28 16.34
C VAL A 53 -6.41 11.88 17.46
N SER A 54 -6.04 11.07 18.46
CA SER A 54 -5.05 11.46 19.47
C SER A 54 -3.68 11.63 18.82
N ALA A 55 -3.04 12.79 19.05
CA ALA A 55 -1.79 13.18 18.42
C ALA A 55 -0.56 12.36 18.91
N SER A 56 -0.70 11.52 19.94
CA SER A 56 0.44 10.89 20.63
C SER A 56 0.65 9.41 20.30
N LEU A 57 0.49 8.99 19.04
CA LEU A 57 0.78 7.61 18.65
C LEU A 57 2.22 7.49 18.15
N ARG A 58 3.09 6.84 18.94
CA ARG A 58 4.43 6.46 18.48
C ARG A 58 4.27 5.56 17.26
N ARG A 59 4.87 5.98 16.16
CA ARG A 59 4.77 5.30 14.87
C ARG A 59 6.09 4.63 14.54
N SER A 60 6.00 3.38 14.09
CA SER A 60 7.16 2.58 13.68
C SER A 60 7.94 3.32 12.59
N GLN A 61 9.27 3.21 12.67
CA GLN A 61 10.22 3.72 11.68
C GLN A 61 10.86 2.59 10.87
N SER A 62 10.34 1.36 10.98
CA SER A 62 10.86 0.23 10.25
C SER A 62 10.86 0.48 8.73
N LEU A 63 12.00 0.22 8.09
CA LEU A 63 12.18 0.35 6.64
C LEU A 63 11.36 -0.68 5.85
N LEU A 64 10.88 -1.73 6.52
CA LEU A 64 10.01 -2.77 5.96
C LEU A 64 8.56 -2.29 5.82
N LEU A 65 8.21 -1.18 6.46
CA LEU A 65 6.85 -0.67 6.49
C LEU A 65 6.57 0.24 5.30
N THR A 66 5.48 -0.05 4.58
CA THR A 66 5.00 0.87 3.54
C THR A 66 4.34 2.10 4.11
N ALA A 67 4.23 3.15 3.29
CA ALA A 67 3.46 4.34 3.63
C ALA A 67 2.02 3.98 4.07
N GLY A 68 1.35 3.07 3.35
CA GLY A 68 0.03 2.60 3.71
C GLY A 68 -0.01 2.01 5.12
N ALA A 69 0.84 1.03 5.40
CA ALA A 69 0.93 0.41 6.73
C ALA A 69 1.30 1.44 7.82
N LYS A 70 2.23 2.34 7.53
CA LYS A 70 2.69 3.39 8.45
C LYS A 70 1.58 4.38 8.84
N TYR A 71 0.74 4.80 7.89
CA TYR A 71 -0.26 5.85 8.13
C TYR A 71 -1.67 5.32 8.39
N LEU A 72 -2.03 4.15 7.87
CA LEU A 72 -3.37 3.59 7.96
C LEU A 72 -3.52 2.58 9.11
N PHE A 73 -2.43 1.94 9.57
CA PHE A 73 -2.53 0.98 10.67
C PHE A 73 -2.33 1.63 12.04
N THR A 74 -3.05 1.09 13.02
CA THR A 74 -2.88 1.41 14.43
C THR A 74 -1.62 0.76 14.96
N HIS A 75 -0.67 1.58 15.41
CA HIS A 75 0.59 1.10 15.99
C HIS A 75 0.52 0.97 17.52
N ASP A 76 -0.58 1.42 18.13
CA ASP A 76 -0.75 1.44 19.58
C ASP A 76 -0.73 0.03 20.17
N GLY A 77 0.04 -0.16 21.23
CA GLY A 77 0.14 -1.46 21.91
C GLY A 77 0.71 -2.60 21.06
N TRP A 78 1.34 -2.30 19.91
CA TRP A 78 2.06 -3.21 19.01
C TRP A 78 3.57 -2.94 18.96
N LEU A 79 4.02 -1.91 19.67
CA LEU A 79 5.42 -1.52 19.75
C LEU A 79 5.99 -1.94 21.09
N LEU A 80 7.00 -2.81 21.10
CA LEU A 80 7.70 -3.23 22.32
C LEU A 80 9.20 -2.94 22.15
N GLY A 81 9.69 -1.96 22.90
CA GLY A 81 11.06 -1.43 22.71
C GLY A 81 11.21 -0.81 21.32
N ASP A 82 12.15 -1.34 20.52
CA ASP A 82 12.43 -0.91 19.15
C ASP A 82 11.98 -1.94 18.10
N VAL A 83 11.00 -2.77 18.45
CA VAL A 83 10.40 -3.75 17.56
C VAL A 83 8.90 -3.50 17.44
N TYR A 84 8.46 -3.31 16.22
CA TYR A 84 7.06 -3.25 15.84
C TYR A 84 6.56 -4.65 15.51
N TYR A 85 5.61 -5.16 16.30
CA TYR A 85 4.96 -6.44 16.06
C TYR A 85 3.74 -6.22 15.18
N MET A 86 3.72 -6.87 14.03
CA MET A 86 2.64 -6.72 13.05
C MET A 86 1.94 -8.06 12.84
N ASP A 87 0.61 -8.13 12.94
CA ASP A 87 -0.08 -9.38 12.65
C ASP A 87 0.12 -9.81 11.18
N ARG A 88 0.02 -11.12 10.91
CA ARG A 88 0.33 -11.68 9.58
C ARG A 88 -0.63 -11.22 8.50
N ALA A 89 -1.89 -10.92 8.82
CA ALA A 89 -2.87 -10.46 7.84
C ALA A 89 -2.57 -9.01 7.41
N SER A 90 -2.25 -8.14 8.37
CA SER A 90 -1.78 -6.78 8.09
C SER A 90 -0.45 -6.79 7.35
N ALA A 91 0.48 -7.70 7.70
CA ALA A 91 1.73 -7.87 6.97
C ALA A 91 1.46 -8.24 5.50
N LEU A 92 0.60 -9.23 5.23
CA LEU A 92 0.18 -9.61 3.88
C LEU A 92 -0.44 -8.42 3.12
N LEU A 93 -1.38 -7.71 3.75
CA LEU A 93 -2.04 -6.54 3.16
C LEU A 93 -1.03 -5.42 2.84
N SER A 94 0.00 -5.29 3.67
CA SER A 94 1.10 -4.35 3.43
C SER A 94 2.08 -4.82 2.36
N GLY A 95 1.99 -6.06 1.86
CA GLY A 95 2.87 -6.65 0.85
C GLY A 95 4.05 -7.45 1.40
N LEU A 96 4.03 -7.79 2.70
CA LEU A 96 5.01 -8.63 3.36
C LEU A 96 4.44 -10.03 3.56
N LEU A 97 4.95 -11.00 2.81
CA LEU A 97 4.58 -12.40 2.91
C LEU A 97 5.46 -13.11 3.94
N THR A 98 4.84 -13.80 4.89
CA THR A 98 5.55 -14.58 5.90
C THR A 98 5.68 -16.02 5.44
N VAL A 99 6.91 -16.54 5.36
CA VAL A 99 7.19 -17.93 4.98
C VAL A 99 8.02 -18.58 6.06
N SER A 100 7.59 -19.73 6.56
CA SER A 100 8.38 -20.53 7.50
C SER A 100 9.15 -21.60 6.73
N VAL A 101 10.48 -21.51 6.74
CA VAL A 101 11.37 -22.48 6.09
C VAL A 101 12.23 -23.12 7.17
N ARG A 102 12.09 -24.44 7.37
CA ARG A 102 12.89 -25.22 8.34
C ARG A 102 12.87 -24.64 9.77
N GLY A 103 11.74 -24.08 10.18
CA GLY A 103 11.57 -23.48 11.52
C GLY A 103 12.10 -22.05 11.65
N SER A 104 12.63 -21.44 10.58
CA SER A 104 12.99 -20.02 10.53
C SER A 104 11.96 -19.23 9.73
N LEU A 105 11.49 -18.12 10.29
CA LEU A 105 10.62 -17.18 9.60
C LEU A 105 11.44 -16.32 8.63
N VAL A 106 11.01 -16.27 7.37
CA VAL A 106 11.58 -15.42 6.33
C VAL A 106 10.46 -14.54 5.79
N LEU A 107 10.76 -13.25 5.58
CA LEU A 107 9.86 -12.31 4.95
C LEU A 107 10.14 -12.23 3.46
N PHE A 108 9.10 -12.30 2.64
CA PHE A 108 9.17 -11.94 1.24
C PHE A 108 8.45 -10.61 1.03
N ASP A 109 9.18 -9.58 0.65
CA ASP A 109 8.61 -8.28 0.32
C ASP A 109 8.27 -8.24 -1.18
N VAL A 110 6.97 -8.22 -1.48
CA VAL A 110 6.43 -8.20 -2.85
C VAL A 110 6.82 -6.91 -3.59
N LYS A 111 7.10 -5.82 -2.89
CA LYS A 111 7.43 -4.53 -3.53
C LYS A 111 8.85 -4.52 -4.07
N THR A 112 9.77 -5.12 -3.31
CA THR A 112 11.19 -5.18 -3.69
C THR A 112 11.57 -6.52 -4.33
N TRP A 113 10.68 -7.52 -4.29
CA TRP A 113 10.93 -8.90 -4.71
C TRP A 113 12.13 -9.54 -4.00
N ARG A 114 12.36 -9.15 -2.74
CA ARG A 114 13.49 -9.62 -1.93
C ARG A 114 13.01 -10.50 -0.79
N MET A 115 13.78 -11.57 -0.56
CA MET A 115 13.70 -12.35 0.67
C MET A 115 14.55 -11.66 1.73
N GLN A 116 13.96 -11.38 2.88
CA GLN A 116 14.62 -10.77 4.02
C GLN A 116 14.52 -11.72 5.22
N PRO A 117 15.64 -12.06 5.87
CA PRO A 117 15.60 -12.83 7.09
C PRO A 117 14.92 -12.00 8.19
N VAL A 118 14.10 -12.66 9.00
CA VAL A 118 13.49 -12.00 10.16
C VAL A 118 14.50 -11.95 11.28
N TYR A 119 15.02 -10.76 11.55
CA TYR A 119 15.86 -10.52 12.72
C TYR A 119 14.96 -10.26 13.93
N SER A 120 14.57 -11.31 14.63
CA SER A 120 13.95 -11.16 15.95
C SER A 120 15.05 -11.08 17.00
N LYS A 121 15.11 -9.98 17.75
CA LYS A 121 15.81 -9.99 19.05
C LYS A 121 15.16 -11.11 19.86
N LYS A 122 15.94 -12.06 20.40
CA LYS A 122 15.37 -13.02 21.36
C LYS A 122 14.82 -12.19 22.52
N PRO A 123 13.55 -12.40 22.94
CA PRO A 123 13.02 -11.70 24.10
C PRO A 123 13.98 -11.94 25.25
N THR A 124 14.41 -10.86 25.88
CA THR A 124 15.22 -10.93 27.10
C THR A 124 14.35 -11.63 28.15
N THR A 125 14.95 -12.40 29.07
CA THR A 125 14.20 -13.26 30.01
C THR A 125 13.14 -12.52 30.85
N ASP A 126 13.22 -11.18 30.92
CA ASP A 126 12.29 -10.29 31.62
C ASP A 126 11.15 -9.72 30.74
N ASP A 127 11.23 -9.85 29.42
CA ASP A 127 10.21 -9.35 28.49
C ASP A 127 9.07 -10.37 28.35
N VAL A 128 8.06 -10.27 29.21
CA VAL A 128 6.83 -11.08 29.06
C VAL A 128 6.09 -10.62 27.80
N LEU A 129 6.25 -11.41 26.73
CA LEU A 129 5.61 -11.12 25.46
C LEU A 129 4.10 -11.40 25.55
N PRO A 130 3.23 -10.43 25.24
CA PRO A 130 1.79 -10.69 25.12
C PRO A 130 1.50 -11.82 24.12
N PRO A 131 0.51 -12.70 24.36
CA PRO A 131 0.22 -13.85 23.48
C PRO A 131 -0.03 -13.47 22.02
N ARG A 132 -0.60 -12.27 21.79
CA ARG A 132 -0.84 -11.73 20.45
C ARG A 132 0.42 -11.47 19.63
N PHE A 133 1.58 -11.30 20.27
CA PHE A 133 2.84 -11.04 19.58
C PHE A 133 3.60 -12.32 19.23
N GLU A 134 3.26 -13.47 19.83
CA GLU A 134 3.91 -14.76 19.52
C GLU A 134 3.74 -15.18 18.05
N THR A 135 2.61 -14.80 17.45
CA THR A 135 2.31 -15.11 16.04
C THR A 135 2.57 -13.93 15.10
N ALA A 136 2.89 -12.76 15.67
CA ALA A 136 3.14 -11.54 14.92
C ALA A 136 4.53 -11.53 14.28
N VAL A 137 4.68 -10.70 13.27
CA VAL A 137 5.91 -10.45 12.55
C VAL A 137 6.68 -9.33 13.27
N PRO A 138 7.88 -9.60 13.80
CA PRO A 138 8.70 -8.55 14.39
C PRO A 138 9.40 -7.75 13.29
N LEU A 139 9.18 -6.44 13.29
CA LEU A 139 9.77 -5.47 12.38
C LEU A 139 10.64 -4.49 13.20
N PRO A 140 11.98 -4.57 13.11
CA PRO A 140 12.84 -3.66 13.86
C PRO A 140 12.73 -2.22 13.33
N ASP A 141 12.67 -1.26 14.25
CA ASP A 141 12.59 0.18 13.97
C ASP A 141 13.96 0.83 13.74
N THR A 142 15.05 0.15 14.10
CA THR A 142 16.42 0.63 13.92
C THR A 142 17.10 0.02 12.69
N PRO A 143 18.06 0.73 12.06
CA PRO A 143 18.84 0.19 10.95
C PRO A 143 19.57 -1.10 11.35
N ILE A 144 19.56 -2.09 10.46
CA ILE A 144 20.12 -3.44 10.63
C ILE A 144 21.61 -3.45 11.06
N ALA A 145 22.31 -2.31 10.94
CA ALA A 145 23.71 -2.13 11.33
C ALA A 145 24.00 -2.44 12.81
N HIS A 146 22.99 -2.50 13.68
CA HIS A 146 23.15 -2.81 15.12
C HIS A 146 22.80 -4.26 15.51
N PHE A 147 22.44 -5.12 14.54
CA PHE A 147 22.04 -6.52 14.79
C PHE A 147 23.02 -7.56 14.22
N VAL A 148 24.27 -7.15 13.95
CA VAL A 148 25.41 -8.03 13.64
C VAL A 148 26.19 -8.34 14.91
#